data_AF-A0A7C5ZMK2-F1
#
_entry.id   AF-A0A7C5ZMK2-F1
#
_cell.length_a   1.000
_cell.length_b   1.000
_cell.length_c   1.000
_cell.angle_alpha   90.00
_cell.angle_beta   90.00
_cell.angle_gamma   90.00
#
_symmetry.space_group_name_H-M   'P 1'
#
loop_
_entity.id
_entity.type
_entity.pdbx_description
1 polymer ?
#
loop_
_entity_poly.entity_id
_entity_poly.type
_entity_poly.pdbx_seq_one_letter_code
_entity_poly.pdbx_strand_id
1 'polypeptide(L)'
;MEGRPLGVTDIRMTRYWMTMKEATGILTWAAAAPARRLYIIDAGEPVRVVETARRISRVLRPEAEPQVIEIGIRPGERLHEELSYPHEVLMPSGLPGVLEIGHGLAADPGVGYAQANVTALEAALDSAAVEDLRAAVFAAARGEDAARVLSAGSSVSRQ
;
A
#
# COMPACT_ATOMS: atom_id res chain seq x y z
N MET A 1 21.61 -31.06 13.88
CA MET A 1 20.49 -31.28 12.93
C MET A 1 20.73 -32.58 12.17
N GLU A 2 20.15 -33.70 12.63
CA GLU A 2 20.43 -35.10 12.26
C GLU A 2 20.25 -35.51 10.77
N GLY A 3 20.84 -34.80 9.80
CA GLY A 3 20.78 -35.21 8.39
C GLY A 3 19.38 -35.16 7.76
N ARG A 4 18.37 -34.65 8.48
CA ARG A 4 17.00 -34.56 7.96
C ARG A 4 16.93 -33.69 6.71
N PRO A 5 16.13 -34.08 5.70
CA PRO A 5 15.91 -33.26 4.51
C PRO A 5 15.37 -31.89 4.87
N LEU A 6 15.79 -30.90 4.08
CA LEU A 6 15.30 -29.54 4.17
C LEU A 6 13.93 -29.46 3.48
N GLY A 7 12.88 -29.30 4.28
CA GLY A 7 11.52 -29.09 3.77
C GLY A 7 11.35 -27.66 3.26
N VAL A 8 10.96 -27.50 2.00
CA VAL A 8 10.52 -26.23 1.42
C VAL A 8 9.08 -26.35 0.98
N THR A 9 8.33 -25.26 1.08
CA THR A 9 6.92 -25.24 0.69
C THR A 9 6.73 -25.53 -0.81
N ASP A 10 7.40 -24.74 -1.66
CA ASP A 10 7.45 -24.90 -3.12
C ASP A 10 8.82 -24.39 -3.61
N ILE A 11 9.48 -25.09 -4.56
CA ILE A 11 10.83 -24.70 -5.04
C ILE A 11 10.85 -23.35 -5.76
N ARG A 12 9.73 -22.98 -6.39
CA ARG A 12 9.59 -21.76 -7.19
C ARG A 12 9.31 -20.54 -6.31
N MET A 13 9.01 -20.74 -5.03
CA MET A 13 8.66 -19.67 -4.10
C MET A 13 9.79 -18.66 -3.93
N THR A 14 9.47 -17.37 -4.03
CA THR A 14 10.40 -16.26 -3.80
C THR A 14 9.93 -15.37 -2.66
N ARG A 15 10.89 -14.79 -1.93
CA ARG A 15 10.64 -13.84 -0.84
C ARG A 15 11.64 -12.71 -0.88
N TYR A 16 11.20 -11.54 -0.44
CA TYR A 16 12.08 -10.45 -0.06
C TYR A 16 12.69 -10.74 1.31
N TRP A 17 13.98 -10.42 1.45
CA TRP A 17 14.70 -10.59 2.69
C TRP A 17 15.12 -9.23 3.22
N MET A 18 15.02 -9.06 4.53
CA MET A 18 15.53 -7.89 5.22
C MET A 18 16.24 -8.33 6.48
N THR A 19 17.23 -7.55 6.87
CA THR A 19 17.93 -7.66 8.14
C THR A 19 17.07 -7.07 9.26
N MET A 20 17.35 -7.51 10.49
CA MET A 20 16.72 -6.92 11.67
C MET A 20 16.98 -5.41 11.78
N LYS A 21 18.17 -4.94 11.36
CA LYS A 21 18.53 -3.51 11.40
C LYS A 21 17.69 -2.67 10.43
N GLU A 22 17.40 -3.20 9.25
CA GLU A 22 16.50 -2.52 8.29
C GLU A 22 15.07 -2.45 8.84
N ALA A 23 14.57 -3.55 9.41
CA ALA A 23 13.24 -3.61 10.01
C ALA A 23 13.08 -2.63 11.19
N THR A 24 14.06 -2.53 12.10
CA THR A 24 14.00 -1.55 13.19
C THR A 24 14.29 -0.13 12.72
N GLY A 25 15.12 0.03 11.69
CA GLY A 25 15.41 1.32 11.05
C GLY A 25 14.16 1.98 10.48
N ILE A 26 13.37 1.25 9.69
CA ILE A 26 12.13 1.78 9.11
C ILE A 26 11.10 2.13 10.19
N LEU A 27 10.98 1.32 11.24
CA LEU A 27 10.06 1.61 12.35
C LEU A 27 10.44 2.90 13.09
N THR A 28 11.73 3.07 13.38
CA THR A 28 12.25 4.28 14.04
C THR A 28 12.06 5.51 13.16
N TRP A 29 12.33 5.36 11.86
CA TRP A 29 12.12 6.42 10.87
C TRP A 29 10.66 6.85 10.77
N ALA A 30 9.75 5.89 10.61
CA ALA A 30 8.32 6.17 10.50
C ALA A 30 7.76 6.84 11.78
N ALA A 31 8.30 6.51 12.96
CA ALA A 31 7.92 7.15 14.21
C ALA A 31 8.38 8.62 14.33
N ALA A 32 9.49 8.99 13.69
CA ALA A 32 10.04 10.34 13.70
C ALA A 32 9.54 11.20 12.52
N ALA A 33 8.98 10.58 11.49
CA ALA A 33 8.52 11.25 10.28
C ALA A 33 7.22 12.05 10.48
N PRO A 34 6.93 13.05 9.61
CA PRO A 34 5.66 13.76 9.63
C PRO A 34 4.46 12.82 9.48
N ALA A 35 3.33 13.19 10.09
CA ALA A 35 2.11 12.39 10.04
C ALA A 35 1.64 12.14 8.58
N ARG A 36 1.08 10.94 8.35
CA ARG A 36 0.44 10.48 7.09
C ARG A 36 1.37 10.10 5.93
N ARG A 37 2.49 9.43 6.21
CA ARG A 37 3.35 8.81 5.19
C ARG A 37 3.41 7.30 5.36
N LEU A 38 3.47 6.59 4.25
CA LEU A 38 3.67 5.14 4.19
C LEU A 38 5.10 4.87 3.73
N TYR A 39 5.76 3.94 4.41
CA TYR A 39 7.13 3.57 4.12
C TYR A 39 7.20 2.08 3.81
N ILE A 40 8.07 1.71 2.88
CA ILE A 40 8.37 0.33 2.52
C ILE A 40 9.89 0.13 2.41
N ILE A 41 10.36 -1.06 2.71
CA ILE A 41 11.78 -1.40 2.57
C ILE A 41 12.10 -1.67 1.10
N ASP A 42 13.19 -1.09 0.63
CA ASP A 42 13.83 -1.49 -0.63
C ASP A 42 14.62 -2.78 -0.37
N ALA A 43 13.94 -3.91 -0.52
CA ALA A 43 14.53 -5.23 -0.31
C ALA A 43 15.24 -5.76 -1.57
N GLY A 44 15.40 -4.94 -2.62
CA GLY A 44 15.99 -5.34 -3.89
C GLY A 44 15.16 -6.40 -4.62
N GLU A 45 15.83 -7.43 -5.14
CA GLU A 45 15.20 -8.51 -5.90
C GLU A 45 14.75 -9.67 -4.98
N PRO A 46 13.56 -10.25 -5.21
CA PRO A 46 13.10 -11.37 -4.42
C PRO A 46 13.95 -12.62 -4.70
N VAL A 47 14.32 -13.35 -3.65
CA VAL A 47 15.21 -14.51 -3.73
C VAL A 47 14.41 -15.79 -3.51
N ARG A 48 14.76 -16.86 -4.24
CA ARG A 48 14.12 -18.17 -4.04
C ARG A 48 14.40 -18.72 -2.64
N VAL A 49 13.34 -19.16 -1.95
CA VAL A 49 13.46 -19.70 -0.58
C VAL A 49 14.40 -20.90 -0.52
N VAL A 50 14.36 -21.76 -1.53
CA VAL A 50 15.26 -22.93 -1.63
C VAL A 50 16.73 -22.53 -1.72
N GLU A 51 17.06 -21.41 -2.39
CA GLU A 51 18.45 -20.94 -2.47
C GLU A 51 18.94 -20.43 -1.14
N THR A 52 18.13 -19.63 -0.43
CA THR A 52 18.46 -19.15 0.91
C THR A 52 18.67 -20.32 1.86
N ALA A 53 17.78 -21.30 1.83
CA ALA A 53 17.87 -22.49 2.67
C ALA A 53 19.13 -23.33 2.38
N ARG A 54 19.48 -23.50 1.11
CA ARG A 54 20.75 -24.14 0.71
C ARG A 54 21.97 -23.37 1.19
N ARG A 55 21.98 -22.03 1.04
CA ARG A 55 23.08 -21.18 1.52
C ARG A 55 23.29 -21.33 3.03
N ILE A 56 22.21 -21.25 3.81
CA ILE A 56 22.26 -21.45 5.27
C ILE A 56 22.79 -22.85 5.59
N SER A 57 22.31 -23.89 4.90
CA SER A 57 22.78 -25.26 5.13
C SER A 57 24.28 -25.42 4.85
N ARG A 58 24.81 -24.84 3.77
CA ARG A 58 26.25 -24.92 3.46
C ARG A 58 27.11 -24.20 4.49
N VAL A 59 26.63 -23.11 5.06
CA VAL A 59 27.33 -22.41 6.16
C VAL A 59 27.36 -23.29 7.42
N LEU A 60 26.26 -23.97 7.74
CA LEU A 60 26.15 -24.81 8.93
C LEU A 60 26.83 -26.19 8.77
N ARG A 61 26.86 -26.73 7.55
CA ARG A 61 27.46 -28.02 7.19
C ARG A 61 28.13 -27.94 5.82
N PRO A 62 29.37 -27.43 5.74
CA PRO A 62 30.08 -27.24 4.49
C PRO A 62 30.31 -28.55 3.71
N GLU A 63 30.46 -29.65 4.43
CA GLU A 63 30.84 -30.96 3.87
C GLU A 63 29.66 -31.77 3.31
N ALA A 64 28.43 -31.25 3.36
CA ALA A 64 27.24 -32.00 2.97
C ALA A 64 26.26 -31.13 2.16
N GLU A 65 25.89 -31.61 0.98
CA GLU A 65 24.81 -30.97 0.21
C GLU A 65 23.44 -31.34 0.84
N PRO A 66 22.58 -30.35 1.13
CA PRO A 66 21.26 -30.63 1.70
C PRO A 66 20.35 -31.33 0.69
N GLN A 67 19.77 -32.46 1.10
CA GLN A 67 18.58 -32.99 0.43
C GLN A 67 17.41 -32.03 0.65
N VAL A 68 16.71 -31.65 -0.43
CA VAL A 68 15.54 -30.78 -0.38
C VAL A 68 14.29 -31.59 -0.73
N ILE A 69 13.20 -31.39 0.01
CA ILE A 69 11.89 -31.99 -0.27
C ILE A 69 10.80 -30.92 -0.27
N GLU A 70 9.82 -31.05 -1.16
CA GLU A 70 8.63 -30.19 -1.14
C GLU A 70 7.60 -30.71 -0.14
N ILE A 71 7.14 -29.84 0.75
CA ILE A 71 6.14 -30.18 1.78
C ILE A 71 4.73 -29.69 1.42
N GLY A 72 4.59 -28.97 0.30
CA GLY A 72 3.32 -28.46 -0.20
C GLY A 72 2.97 -27.06 0.33
N ILE A 73 2.23 -26.31 -0.50
CA ILE A 73 1.76 -24.95 -0.23
C ILE A 73 0.64 -24.97 0.81
N ARG A 74 0.76 -24.11 1.83
CA ARG A 74 -0.28 -23.95 2.85
C ARG A 74 -1.43 -23.09 2.29
N PRO A 75 -2.69 -23.29 2.74
CA PRO A 75 -3.80 -22.46 2.30
C PRO A 75 -3.53 -20.96 2.53
N GLY A 76 -3.67 -20.15 1.48
CA GLY A 76 -3.45 -18.70 1.50
C GLY A 76 -2.00 -18.24 1.28
N GLU A 77 -1.04 -19.16 1.15
CA GLU A 77 0.36 -18.81 0.93
C GLU A 77 0.62 -18.39 -0.53
N ARG A 78 1.19 -17.19 -0.73
CA ARG A 78 1.51 -16.68 -2.07
C ARG A 78 2.83 -17.29 -2.57
N LEU A 79 2.91 -17.57 -3.87
CA LEU A 79 4.16 -18.05 -4.49
C LEU A 79 5.22 -16.94 -4.55
N HIS A 80 4.78 -15.71 -4.82
CA HIS A 80 5.61 -14.51 -4.93
C HIS A 80 4.97 -13.37 -4.13
N GLU A 81 5.81 -12.55 -3.51
CA GLU A 81 5.39 -11.34 -2.81
C GLU A 81 5.37 -10.15 -3.77
N GLU A 82 4.52 -9.17 -3.48
CA GLU A 82 4.44 -7.89 -4.19
C GLU A 82 4.70 -6.79 -3.16
N LEU A 83 5.70 -5.94 -3.39
CA LEU A 83 6.01 -4.83 -2.48
C LEU A 83 5.03 -3.66 -2.65
N SER A 84 4.56 -3.41 -3.86
CA SER A 84 3.67 -2.28 -4.14
C SER A 84 2.67 -2.62 -5.23
N TYR A 85 1.55 -1.92 -5.22
CA TYR A 85 0.53 -2.00 -6.25
C TYR A 85 0.87 -1.11 -7.46
N PRO A 86 0.33 -1.39 -8.65
CA PRO A 86 0.65 -0.62 -9.86
C PRO A 86 0.34 0.88 -9.80
N HIS A 87 -0.55 1.31 -8.90
CA HIS A 87 -0.93 2.72 -8.72
C HIS A 87 -0.14 3.42 -7.60
N GLU A 88 0.74 2.69 -6.91
CA GLU A 88 1.61 3.25 -5.89
C GLU A 88 2.91 3.74 -6.53
N VAL A 89 3.34 4.95 -6.18
CA VAL A 89 4.59 5.53 -6.66
C VAL A 89 5.63 5.42 -5.57
N LEU A 90 6.68 4.64 -5.80
CA LEU A 90 7.79 4.53 -4.85
C LEU A 90 8.78 5.68 -5.05
N MET A 91 9.09 6.38 -3.96
CA MET A 91 10.01 7.52 -3.95
C MET A 91 11.10 7.33 -2.89
N PRO A 92 12.28 7.91 -3.05
CA PRO A 92 13.30 7.88 -2.00
C PRO A 92 12.80 8.55 -0.71
N SER A 93 12.90 7.86 0.44
CA SER A 93 12.47 8.42 1.72
C SER A 93 13.50 9.35 2.38
N GLY A 94 14.76 9.30 1.92
CA GLY A 94 15.91 9.95 2.57
C GLY A 94 16.68 9.03 3.52
N LEU A 95 16.13 7.86 3.88
CA LEU A 95 16.83 6.80 4.60
C LEU A 95 17.26 5.70 3.61
N PRO A 96 18.55 5.32 3.53
CA PRO A 96 19.01 4.24 2.66
C PRO A 96 18.26 2.94 2.95
N GLY A 97 17.81 2.25 1.89
CA GLY A 97 17.05 1.01 2.00
C GLY A 97 15.56 1.19 2.38
N VAL A 98 15.07 2.43 2.46
CA VAL A 98 13.65 2.73 2.73
C VAL A 98 13.10 3.65 1.65
N LEU A 99 11.94 3.29 1.11
CA LEU A 99 11.17 4.04 0.13
C LEU A 99 9.92 4.59 0.81
N GLU A 100 9.47 5.75 0.34
CA GLU A 100 8.17 6.32 0.67
C GLU A 100 7.18 5.96 -0.43
N ILE A 101 6.00 5.50 -0.05
CA ILE A 101 4.89 5.35 -0.99
C ILE A 101 4.25 6.72 -1.14
N GLY A 102 4.48 7.33 -2.30
CA GLY A 102 3.85 8.58 -2.68
C GLY A 102 2.36 8.40 -2.75
N HIS A 103 1.63 9.09 -1.87
CA HIS A 103 0.21 9.30 -2.08
C HIS A 103 0.04 10.20 -3.30
N GLY A 104 -0.34 9.60 -4.43
CA GLY A 104 -0.95 10.31 -5.54
C GLY A 104 -2.32 10.92 -5.19
N LEU A 105 -2.63 11.24 -3.92
CA LEU A 105 -3.89 11.92 -3.56
C LEU A 105 -4.01 13.28 -4.26
N ALA A 106 -2.89 13.94 -4.57
CA ALA A 106 -2.87 15.16 -5.37
C ALA A 106 -3.04 14.91 -6.89
N ALA A 107 -2.91 13.66 -7.34
CA ALA A 107 -2.96 13.27 -8.75
C ALA A 107 -4.14 12.34 -9.10
N ASP A 108 -4.86 11.81 -8.10
CA ASP A 108 -6.10 11.08 -8.28
C ASP A 108 -7.22 12.08 -8.58
N PRO A 109 -7.76 12.10 -9.82
CA PRO A 109 -8.85 12.99 -10.19
C PRO A 109 -10.06 12.84 -9.26
N GLY A 110 -10.29 11.65 -8.69
CA GLY A 110 -11.38 11.35 -7.77
C GLY A 110 -11.25 12.03 -6.41
N VAL A 111 -10.03 12.27 -5.94
CA VAL A 111 -9.76 12.94 -4.64
C VAL A 111 -9.93 14.45 -4.79
N GLY A 112 -9.42 15.04 -5.87
CA GLY A 112 -9.66 16.44 -6.19
C GLY A 112 -11.15 16.73 -6.37
N TYR A 113 -11.84 15.80 -7.05
CA TYR A 113 -13.29 15.83 -7.22
C TYR A 113 -14.06 15.73 -5.89
N ALA A 114 -13.70 14.80 -5.01
CA ALA A 114 -14.31 14.68 -3.69
C ALA A 114 -14.08 15.92 -2.84
N GLN A 115 -12.85 16.46 -2.83
CA GLN A 115 -12.49 17.66 -2.08
C GLN A 115 -13.29 18.89 -2.56
N ALA A 116 -13.42 19.09 -3.88
CA ALA A 116 -14.20 20.18 -4.44
C ALA A 116 -15.68 20.12 -4.03
N ASN A 117 -16.27 18.91 -4.03
CA ASN A 117 -17.66 18.71 -3.60
C ASN A 117 -17.85 18.95 -2.10
N VAL A 118 -16.93 18.47 -1.26
CA VAL A 118 -16.99 18.72 0.19
C VAL A 118 -16.89 20.22 0.46
N THR A 119 -15.95 20.92 -0.15
CA THR A 119 -15.79 22.37 0.01
C THR A 119 -17.02 23.15 -0.47
N ALA A 120 -17.64 22.74 -1.59
CA ALA A 120 -18.87 23.36 -2.08
C ALA A 120 -20.05 23.16 -1.12
N LEU A 121 -20.19 21.96 -0.54
CA LEU A 121 -21.23 21.64 0.44
C LEU A 121 -21.01 22.41 1.74
N GLU A 122 -19.78 22.47 2.25
CA GLU A 122 -19.40 23.21 3.46
C GLU A 122 -19.72 24.70 3.33
N ALA A 123 -19.38 25.31 2.18
CA ALA A 123 -19.68 26.72 1.91
C ALA A 123 -21.19 27.02 1.85
N ALA A 124 -22.01 26.01 1.54
CA ALA A 124 -23.46 26.13 1.39
C ALA A 124 -24.24 25.83 2.68
N LEU A 125 -23.62 25.22 3.71
CA LEU A 125 -24.30 24.77 4.93
C LEU A 125 -25.13 25.87 5.61
N ASP A 126 -24.61 27.09 5.64
CA ASP A 126 -25.23 28.20 6.37
C ASP A 126 -26.23 29.02 5.52
N SER A 127 -26.26 28.81 4.20
CA SER A 127 -26.97 29.71 3.27
C SER A 127 -27.89 29.02 2.26
N ALA A 128 -27.71 27.74 1.98
CA ALA A 128 -28.55 27.00 1.06
C ALA A 128 -29.81 26.43 1.73
N ALA A 129 -30.88 26.27 0.95
CA ALA A 129 -32.05 25.53 1.40
C ALA A 129 -31.67 24.06 1.65
N VAL A 130 -32.32 23.43 2.64
CA VAL A 130 -32.06 22.03 3.02
C VAL A 130 -32.30 21.08 1.85
N GLU A 131 -33.29 21.38 1.01
CA GLU A 131 -33.63 20.64 -0.19
C GLU A 131 -32.51 20.66 -1.24
N ASP A 132 -31.90 21.83 -1.45
CA ASP A 132 -30.78 22.02 -2.37
C ASP A 132 -29.50 21.36 -1.85
N LEU A 133 -29.23 21.48 -0.54
CA LEU A 133 -28.11 20.83 0.11
C LEU A 133 -28.23 19.29 0.02
N ARG A 134 -29.44 18.76 0.27
CA ARG A 134 -29.72 17.33 0.14
C ARG A 134 -29.52 16.85 -1.29
N ALA A 135 -30.02 17.59 -2.28
CA ALA A 135 -29.84 17.27 -3.69
C ALA A 135 -28.35 17.25 -4.08
N ALA A 136 -27.58 18.23 -3.60
CA ALA A 136 -26.15 18.36 -3.85
C ALA A 136 -25.33 17.23 -3.19
N VAL A 137 -25.67 16.81 -1.97
CA VAL A 137 -25.04 15.64 -1.31
C VAL A 137 -25.27 14.36 -2.12
N PHE A 138 -26.50 14.12 -2.58
CA PHE A 138 -26.80 12.94 -3.39
C PHE A 138 -26.16 12.99 -4.79
N ALA A 139 -26.02 14.19 -5.38
CA ALA A 139 -25.29 14.39 -6.62
C ALA A 139 -23.79 14.05 -6.44
N ALA A 140 -23.15 14.60 -5.40
CA ALA A 140 -21.76 14.28 -5.07
C ALA A 140 -21.53 12.78 -4.87
N ALA A 141 -22.45 12.09 -4.17
CA ALA A 141 -22.39 10.65 -3.95
C ALA A 141 -22.52 9.82 -5.24
N ARG A 142 -23.13 10.36 -6.31
CA ARG A 142 -23.20 9.75 -7.65
C ARG A 142 -22.04 10.15 -8.56
N GLY A 143 -21.12 10.99 -8.11
CA GLY A 143 -20.06 11.52 -8.96
C GLY A 143 -20.47 12.72 -9.82
N GLU A 144 -21.53 13.45 -9.43
CA GLU A 144 -21.98 14.71 -10.05
C GLU A 144 -21.60 15.97 -9.23
N ASP A 145 -21.26 17.08 -9.90
CA ASP A 145 -20.76 18.32 -9.28
C ASP A 145 -21.82 19.02 -8.40
N ALA A 146 -21.60 19.01 -7.08
CA ALA A 146 -22.45 19.62 -6.07
C ALA A 146 -22.57 21.14 -6.24
N ALA A 147 -21.51 21.84 -6.64
CA ALA A 147 -21.53 23.29 -6.82
C ALA A 147 -22.48 23.69 -7.96
N ARG A 148 -22.56 22.85 -9.01
CA ARG A 148 -23.50 23.03 -10.11
C ARG A 148 -24.96 22.85 -9.67
N VAL A 149 -25.24 21.90 -8.79
CA VAL A 149 -26.58 21.69 -8.23
C VAL A 149 -26.99 22.84 -7.32
N LEU A 150 -26.09 23.29 -6.44
CA LEU A 150 -26.32 24.39 -5.51
C LEU A 150 -26.58 25.74 -6.22
N SER A 151 -25.89 25.99 -7.34
CA SER A 151 -26.09 27.18 -8.17
C SER A 151 -27.35 27.14 -9.04
N ALA A 152 -27.88 25.96 -9.34
CA ALA A 152 -29.14 25.80 -10.07
C ALA A 152 -30.37 26.01 -9.16
N GLY A 153 -30.33 25.53 -7.90
CA GLY A 153 -31.43 25.66 -6.94
C GLY A 153 -31.73 27.10 -6.50
N SER A 154 -30.71 27.95 -6.45
CA SER A 154 -30.84 29.36 -6.03
C SER A 154 -31.62 30.25 -7.01
N SER A 155 -31.94 29.74 -8.20
CA SER A 155 -32.70 30.45 -9.25
C SER A 155 -34.21 30.23 -9.22
N VAL A 156 -34.71 29.28 -8.41
CA VAL A 156 -36.14 28.91 -8.37
C VAL A 156 -36.91 29.57 -7.22
N SER A 157 -36.24 30.19 -6.24
CA SER A 157 -36.87 30.84 -5.06
C SER A 157 -37.09 32.36 -5.19
N ARG A 158 -37.15 32.91 -6.41
CA ARG A 158 -37.63 34.28 -6.66
C ARG A 158 -38.74 34.27 -7.70
N GLN A 159 -39.92 33.83 -7.30
CA GLN A 159 -41.21 34.22 -7.89
C GLN A 159 -42.31 34.04 -6.84
#